data_AF-A0A951LPZ9-F1
#
_entry.id   AF-A0A951LPZ9-F1
#
_cell.length_a   1.000
_cell.length_b   1.000
_cell.length_c   1.000
_cell.angle_alpha   90.00
_cell.angle_beta   90.00
_cell.angle_gamma   90.00
#
_symmetry.space_group_name_H-M   'P 1'
#
loop_
_entity.id
_entity.type
_entity.pdbx_description
1 polymer ?
#
loop_
_entity_poly.entity_id
_entity_poly.type
_entity_poly.pdbx_seq_one_letter_code
_entity_poly.pdbx_strand_id
1 'polypeptide(L)'
;MRSALALPILILCAAAFGSAAQARRPALSWGKPGVSYADYRADATACLREAAATDLTGTEPADALVLASRRVETAANADPWSVAQAIDAARPDLRIRQARDIIQARLDHCLEAHGYRRFTLTDGQRRRLNRFSLRQPERQVYLHSLASDPQVLASQGVNAATR
;
A
#
# COMPACT_ATOMS: atom_id res chain seq x y z
N MET A 1 -52.39 -49.40 -26.70
CA MET A 1 -51.76 -49.77 -25.42
C MET A 1 -50.89 -48.61 -24.94
N ARG A 2 -51.18 -48.12 -23.73
CA ARG A 2 -50.31 -47.33 -22.82
C ARG A 2 -49.88 -45.91 -23.21
N SER A 3 -50.55 -44.95 -22.57
CA SER A 3 -50.15 -43.57 -22.30
C SER A 3 -48.80 -43.46 -21.56
N ALA A 4 -48.07 -42.35 -21.75
CA ALA A 4 -47.32 -41.69 -20.68
C ALA A 4 -46.93 -40.24 -21.06
N LEU A 5 -47.28 -39.33 -20.14
CA LEU A 5 -46.93 -37.91 -20.05
C LEU A 5 -45.43 -37.66 -19.79
N ALA A 6 -44.96 -36.44 -20.04
CA ALA A 6 -43.95 -35.64 -19.29
C ALA A 6 -43.13 -34.77 -20.27
N LEU A 7 -42.68 -33.53 -20.03
CA LEU A 7 -42.82 -32.47 -19.02
C LEU A 7 -41.98 -31.30 -19.62
N PRO A 8 -42.37 -30.01 -19.59
CA PRO A 8 -41.50 -28.95 -20.09
C PRO A 8 -40.36 -28.70 -19.11
N ILE A 9 -39.11 -28.86 -19.56
CA ILE A 9 -37.90 -28.58 -18.76
C ILE A 9 -37.72 -27.06 -18.67
N LEU A 10 -38.22 -26.48 -17.59
CA LEU A 10 -37.86 -25.14 -17.11
C LEU A 10 -36.42 -25.18 -16.60
N ILE A 11 -35.48 -24.71 -17.43
CA ILE A 11 -34.08 -24.51 -17.04
C ILE A 11 -34.03 -23.24 -16.16
N LEU A 12 -34.09 -23.46 -14.85
CA LEU A 12 -33.83 -22.45 -13.83
C LEU A 12 -32.31 -22.22 -13.74
N CYS A 13 -31.75 -21.38 -14.60
CA CYS A 13 -30.38 -20.88 -14.46
C CYS A 13 -30.31 -19.90 -13.27
N ALA A 14 -30.18 -20.45 -12.06
CA ALA A 14 -29.74 -19.70 -10.91
C ALA A 14 -28.29 -19.24 -11.16
N ALA A 15 -28.14 -18.03 -11.69
CA ALA A 15 -26.87 -17.34 -11.72
C ALA A 15 -26.48 -17.01 -10.28
N ALA A 16 -25.75 -17.92 -9.64
CA ALA A 16 -24.98 -17.63 -8.45
C ALA A 16 -23.86 -16.66 -8.85
N PHE A 17 -24.17 -15.37 -8.87
CA PHE A 17 -23.15 -14.32 -8.86
C PHE A 17 -22.47 -14.34 -7.48
N GLY A 18 -21.56 -15.30 -7.30
CA GLY A 18 -20.59 -15.25 -6.22
C GLY A 18 -19.68 -14.05 -6.48
N SER A 19 -19.97 -12.92 -5.82
CA SER A 19 -19.03 -11.81 -5.73
C SER A 19 -17.77 -12.33 -5.06
N ALA A 20 -16.74 -12.66 -5.85
CA ALA A 20 -15.40 -12.85 -5.34
C ALA A 20 -14.98 -11.52 -4.69
N ALA A 21 -15.09 -11.43 -3.38
CA ALA A 21 -14.59 -10.29 -2.63
C ALA A 21 -13.08 -10.22 -2.91
N GLN A 22 -12.65 -9.24 -3.71
CA GLN A 22 -11.24 -8.92 -3.86
C GLN A 22 -10.67 -8.73 -2.45
N ALA A 23 -9.77 -9.63 -2.06
CA ALA A 23 -9.08 -9.53 -0.78
C ALA A 23 -8.34 -8.19 -0.77
N ARG A 24 -8.92 -7.20 -0.09
CA ARG A 24 -8.28 -5.89 0.05
C ARG A 24 -6.98 -6.12 0.81
N ARG A 25 -5.88 -5.62 0.26
CA ARG A 25 -4.57 -5.65 0.94
C ARG A 25 -4.73 -5.17 2.39
N PRO A 26 -4.09 -5.84 3.36
CA PRO A 26 -4.13 -5.43 4.76
C PRO A 26 -3.71 -3.96 4.88
N ALA A 27 -4.50 -3.16 5.59
CA ALA A 27 -4.08 -1.80 5.91
C ALA A 27 -3.18 -1.86 7.14
N LEU A 28 -1.87 -1.82 6.91
CA LEU A 28 -0.87 -1.89 7.97
C LEU A 28 -0.68 -0.53 8.66
N SER A 29 -0.40 -0.58 9.96
CA SER A 29 0.01 0.56 10.77
C SER A 29 1.11 0.14 11.74
N TRP A 30 1.72 1.11 12.41
CA TRP A 30 2.82 0.92 13.35
C TRP A 30 2.42 1.32 14.76
N GLY A 31 2.84 0.54 15.76
CA GLY A 31 2.55 0.85 17.16
C GLY A 31 3.60 0.36 18.13
N LYS A 32 3.65 1.02 19.28
CA LYS A 32 4.56 0.79 20.40
C LYS A 32 3.75 0.91 21.69
N PRO A 33 3.62 -0.16 22.50
CA PRO A 33 2.77 -0.14 23.70
C PRO A 33 3.09 1.02 24.62
N GLY A 34 2.06 1.75 25.04
CA GLY A 34 2.19 2.84 26.02
C GLY A 34 2.95 4.07 25.54
N VAL A 35 3.30 4.18 24.25
CA VAL A 35 4.00 5.36 23.73
C VAL A 35 3.14 6.63 23.92
N SER A 36 3.77 7.70 24.41
CA SER A 36 3.08 8.98 24.57
C SER A 36 2.73 9.57 23.20
N TYR A 37 1.73 10.46 23.12
CA TYR A 37 1.41 11.13 21.86
C TYR A 37 2.59 11.96 21.34
N ALA A 38 3.34 12.60 22.25
CA ALA A 38 4.49 13.41 21.90
C ALA A 38 5.61 12.57 21.28
N ASP A 39 5.99 11.46 21.93
CA ASP A 39 7.02 10.56 21.42
C ASP A 39 6.60 9.90 20.11
N TYR A 40 5.33 9.47 20.01
CA TYR A 40 4.76 8.95 18.77
C TYR A 40 4.92 9.91 17.59
N ARG A 41 4.63 11.20 17.81
CA ARG A 41 4.76 12.23 16.78
C ARG A 41 6.22 12.54 16.47
N ALA A 42 7.08 12.56 17.48
CA ALA A 42 8.50 12.83 17.33
C ALA A 42 9.18 11.71 16.51
N ASP A 43 9.00 10.45 16.91
CA ASP A 43 9.54 9.27 16.23
C ASP A 43 9.04 9.20 14.78
N ALA A 44 7.72 9.33 14.56
CA ALA A 44 7.16 9.29 13.21
C ALA A 44 7.73 10.39 12.31
N THR A 45 7.93 11.60 12.85
CA THR A 45 8.49 12.72 12.09
C THR A 45 9.98 12.51 11.79
N ALA A 46 10.75 11.99 12.75
CA ALA A 46 12.15 11.67 12.58
C ALA A 46 12.34 10.60 11.50
N CYS A 47 11.65 9.47 11.62
CA CYS A 47 11.75 8.38 10.65
C CYS A 47 11.23 8.77 9.25
N LEU A 48 10.18 9.60 9.16
CA LEU A 48 9.72 10.11 7.86
C LEU A 48 10.76 11.02 7.19
N ARG A 49 11.45 11.87 7.96
CA ARG A 49 12.53 12.72 7.42
C ARG A 49 13.71 11.90 6.95
N GLU A 50 14.10 10.89 7.72
CA GLU A 50 15.18 9.98 7.35
C GLU A 50 14.85 9.21 6.07
N ALA A 51 13.64 8.64 5.98
CA ALA A 51 13.18 7.97 4.77
C ALA A 51 13.10 8.92 3.56
N ALA A 52 12.59 10.14 3.76
CA ALA A 52 12.52 11.15 2.70
C ALA A 52 13.90 11.61 2.21
N ALA A 53 14.93 11.51 3.07
CA ALA A 53 16.31 11.82 2.72
C ALA A 53 17.05 10.64 2.05
N THR A 54 16.36 9.53 1.75
CA THR A 54 16.96 8.38 1.06
C THR A 54 17.48 8.80 -0.32
N ASP A 55 18.79 8.69 -0.52
CA ASP A 55 19.40 8.85 -1.84
C ASP A 55 19.07 7.63 -2.71
N LEU A 56 18.48 7.89 -3.88
CA LEU A 56 18.12 6.87 -4.86
C LEU A 56 19.16 6.78 -5.99
N THR A 57 20.21 7.58 -5.97
CA THR A 57 21.28 7.55 -6.98
C THR A 57 21.92 6.17 -7.03
N GLY A 58 22.09 5.61 -8.24
CA GLY A 58 22.65 4.27 -8.43
C GLY A 58 21.70 3.12 -8.08
N THR A 59 20.44 3.41 -7.75
CA THR A 59 19.42 2.37 -7.62
C THR A 59 18.85 2.04 -9.01
N GLU A 60 18.56 0.75 -9.26
CA GLU A 60 17.96 0.29 -10.52
C GLU A 60 16.75 1.15 -10.97
N PRO A 61 15.75 1.45 -10.12
CA PRO A 61 14.62 2.27 -10.55
C PRO A 61 15.00 3.71 -10.94
N ALA A 62 15.96 4.33 -10.26
CA ALA A 62 16.40 5.69 -10.59
C ALA A 62 17.22 5.71 -11.88
N ASP A 63 18.18 4.80 -12.01
CA ASP A 63 19.03 4.70 -13.19
C ASP A 63 18.22 4.38 -14.45
N ALA A 64 17.20 3.52 -14.32
CA ALA A 64 16.27 3.22 -15.41
C ALA A 64 15.53 4.48 -15.91
N LEU A 65 15.10 5.35 -14.98
CA LEU A 65 14.44 6.61 -15.34
C LEU A 65 15.41 7.64 -15.94
N VAL A 66 16.64 7.73 -15.42
CA VAL A 66 17.69 8.59 -16.00
C VAL A 66 18.00 8.16 -17.44
N LEU A 67 18.18 6.86 -17.67
CA LEU A 67 18.41 6.31 -19.01
C LEU A 67 17.22 6.58 -19.94
N ALA A 68 16.00 6.45 -19.43
CA ALA A 68 14.79 6.75 -20.19
C ALA A 68 14.69 8.23 -20.56
N SER A 69 15.01 9.16 -19.67
CA SER A 69 15.04 10.61 -19.96
C SER A 69 15.95 10.91 -21.14
N ARG A 70 17.18 10.37 -21.13
CA ARG A 70 18.15 10.54 -22.23
C ARG A 70 17.62 10.00 -23.56
N ARG A 71 16.89 8.88 -23.53
CA ARG A 71 16.26 8.31 -24.74
C ARG A 71 15.11 9.19 -25.23
N VAL A 72 14.29 9.73 -24.35
CA VAL A 72 13.22 10.68 -24.69
C VAL A 72 13.81 11.95 -25.30
N GLU A 73 14.86 12.51 -24.72
CA GLU A 73 15.56 13.69 -25.27
C GLU A 73 16.11 13.41 -26.67
N THR A 74 16.67 12.22 -26.89
CA THR A 74 17.16 11.80 -28.22
C THR A 74 16.00 11.64 -29.21
N ALA A 75 14.92 10.96 -28.81
CA ALA A 75 13.74 10.70 -29.63
C ALA A 75 12.94 11.96 -29.96
N ALA A 76 12.92 12.95 -29.06
CA ALA A 76 12.24 14.23 -29.26
C ALA A 76 12.80 15.00 -30.46
N ASN A 77 14.05 14.75 -30.85
CA ASN A 77 14.67 15.32 -32.05
C ASN A 77 14.33 14.55 -33.35
N ALA A 78 13.67 13.39 -33.24
CA ALA A 78 13.28 12.57 -34.37
C ALA A 78 11.77 12.74 -34.67
N ASP A 79 10.89 12.26 -33.80
CA ASP A 79 9.44 12.31 -33.99
C ASP A 79 8.64 11.98 -32.69
N PRO A 80 7.35 12.35 -32.59
CA PRO A 80 6.55 12.08 -31.39
C PRO A 80 6.27 10.59 -31.08
N TRP A 81 6.27 9.71 -32.07
CA TRP A 81 5.99 8.28 -31.87
C TRP A 81 7.17 7.56 -31.21
N SER A 82 8.41 7.93 -31.56
CA SER A 82 9.61 7.44 -30.87
C SER A 82 9.68 7.88 -29.41
N VAL A 83 9.16 9.07 -29.06
CA VAL A 83 9.01 9.52 -27.66
C VAL A 83 8.05 8.62 -26.87
N ALA A 84 6.88 8.30 -27.44
CA ALA A 84 5.89 7.46 -26.77
C ALA A 84 6.43 6.05 -26.48
N GLN A 85 7.16 5.45 -27.43
CA GLN A 85 7.82 4.15 -27.23
C GLN A 85 8.89 4.21 -26.15
N ALA A 86 9.69 5.28 -26.10
CA ALA A 86 10.73 5.45 -25.09
C ALA A 86 10.13 5.54 -23.67
N ILE A 87 9.00 6.23 -23.51
CA ILE A 87 8.27 6.32 -22.24
C ILE A 87 7.68 4.96 -21.84
N ASP A 88 7.01 4.27 -22.76
CA ASP A 88 6.41 2.96 -22.46
C ASP A 88 7.46 1.93 -22.04
N ALA A 89 8.57 1.85 -22.78
CA ALA A 89 9.68 0.95 -22.45
C ALA A 89 10.30 1.24 -21.08
N ALA A 90 10.29 2.51 -20.64
CA ALA A 90 10.81 2.90 -19.33
C ALA A 90 9.94 2.43 -18.15
N ARG A 91 8.64 2.21 -18.39
CA ARG A 91 7.66 1.80 -17.37
C ARG A 91 7.70 2.69 -16.12
N PRO A 92 7.55 4.02 -16.25
CA PRO A 92 7.83 4.96 -15.17
C PRO A 92 7.03 4.68 -13.89
N ASP A 93 5.76 4.29 -14.01
CA ASP A 93 4.94 3.92 -12.86
C ASP A 93 5.51 2.75 -12.07
N LEU A 94 6.10 1.76 -12.74
CA LEU A 94 6.75 0.63 -12.07
C LEU A 94 8.00 1.10 -11.34
N ARG A 95 8.83 1.93 -11.99
CA ARG A 95 10.09 2.43 -11.41
C ARG A 95 9.82 3.34 -10.22
N ILE A 96 8.81 4.20 -10.29
CA ILE A 96 8.38 5.03 -9.17
C ILE A 96 7.86 4.17 -8.00
N ARG A 97 7.14 3.08 -8.27
CA ARG A 97 6.72 2.15 -7.21
C ARG A 97 7.93 1.48 -6.55
N GLN A 98 8.88 0.97 -7.33
CA GLN A 98 10.10 0.36 -6.80
C GLN A 98 10.92 1.36 -5.96
N ALA A 99 11.04 2.62 -6.40
CA ALA A 99 11.68 3.68 -5.63
C ALA A 99 10.95 3.96 -4.30
N ARG A 100 9.61 3.95 -4.31
CA ARG A 100 8.81 4.06 -3.08
C ARG A 100 9.03 2.88 -2.15
N ASP A 101 9.20 1.66 -2.67
CA ASP A 101 9.47 0.48 -1.85
C ASP A 101 10.82 0.61 -1.11
N ILE A 102 11.84 1.18 -1.76
CA ILE A 102 13.14 1.50 -1.11
C ILE A 102 12.95 2.51 0.03
N ILE A 103 12.24 3.60 -0.23
CA ILE A 103 11.95 4.63 0.79
C ILE A 103 11.12 4.04 1.94
N GLN A 104 10.12 3.22 1.62
CA GLN A 104 9.27 2.57 2.63
C GLN A 104 10.08 1.61 3.49
N ALA A 105 11.00 0.84 2.90
CA ALA A 105 11.90 -0.03 3.65
C ALA A 105 12.78 0.76 4.64
N ARG A 106 13.23 1.96 4.26
CA ARG A 106 13.98 2.83 5.17
C ARG A 106 13.14 3.33 6.34
N LEU A 107 11.91 3.77 6.06
CA LEU A 107 10.94 4.17 7.10
C LEU A 107 10.67 3.01 8.07
N ASP A 108 10.42 1.84 7.51
CA ASP A 108 10.12 0.62 8.25
C ASP A 108 11.28 0.23 9.18
N HIS A 109 12.52 0.26 8.68
CA HIS A 109 13.71 -0.02 9.48
C HIS A 109 13.86 0.96 10.65
N CYS A 110 13.68 2.26 10.41
CA CYS A 110 13.76 3.27 11.48
C CYS A 110 12.69 3.03 12.55
N LEU A 111 11.44 2.76 12.16
CA LEU A 111 10.36 2.49 13.10
C LEU A 111 10.63 1.22 13.93
N GLU A 112 11.12 0.16 13.31
CA GLU A 112 11.54 -1.07 14.02
C GLU A 112 12.66 -0.79 15.03
N ALA A 113 13.67 0.00 14.65
CA ALA A 113 14.76 0.40 15.53
C ALA A 113 14.28 1.24 16.73
N HIS A 114 13.23 2.04 16.55
CA HIS A 114 12.56 2.77 17.65
C HIS A 114 11.62 1.88 18.50
N GLY A 115 11.53 0.58 18.21
CA GLY A 115 10.74 -0.39 18.95
C GLY A 115 9.26 -0.43 18.55
N TYR A 116 8.90 0.12 17.39
CA TYR A 116 7.57 -0.05 16.83
C TYR A 116 7.43 -1.40 16.15
N ARG A 117 6.21 -1.92 16.17
CA ARG A 117 5.82 -3.15 15.48
C ARG A 117 4.62 -2.92 14.58
N ARG A 118 4.55 -3.66 13.48
CA ARG A 118 3.42 -3.63 12.56
C ARG A 118 2.20 -4.30 13.17
N PHE A 119 1.04 -3.71 12.93
CA PHE A 119 -0.27 -4.32 13.18
C PHE A 119 -1.22 -4.03 12.03
N THR A 120 -2.24 -4.87 11.88
CA THR A 120 -3.24 -4.72 10.81
C THR A 120 -4.47 -3.99 11.32
N LEU A 121 -4.84 -2.89 10.67
CA LEU A 121 -6.10 -2.21 10.94
C LEU A 121 -7.28 -3.12 10.55
N THR A 122 -8.21 -3.32 11.48
CA THR A 122 -9.53 -3.88 11.19
C THR A 122 -10.28 -3.02 10.17
N ASP A 123 -11.27 -3.62 9.52
CA ASP A 123 -12.14 -2.90 8.59
C ASP A 123 -12.86 -1.71 9.21
N GLY A 124 -13.29 -1.85 10.48
CA GLY A 124 -13.89 -0.76 11.24
C GLY A 124 -12.92 0.39 11.47
N GLN A 125 -11.69 0.07 11.88
CA GLN A 125 -10.66 1.09 12.09
C GLN A 125 -10.26 1.78 10.79
N ARG A 126 -10.09 1.01 9.70
CA ARG A 126 -9.79 1.55 8.36
C ARG A 126 -10.89 2.49 7.87
N ARG A 127 -12.17 2.10 7.98
CA ARG A 127 -13.29 2.97 7.60
C ARG A 127 -13.31 4.24 8.44
N ARG A 128 -13.07 4.14 9.75
CA ARG A 128 -13.01 5.31 10.64
C ARG A 128 -11.85 6.23 10.25
N LEU A 129 -10.67 5.67 10.01
CA LEU A 129 -9.49 6.41 9.58
C LEU A 129 -9.75 7.20 8.29
N ASN A 130 -10.43 6.59 7.32
CA ASN A 130 -10.76 7.21 6.03
C ASN A 130 -11.76 8.38 6.12
N ARG A 131 -12.46 8.54 7.25
CA ARG A 131 -13.33 9.71 7.48
C ARG A 131 -12.55 10.96 7.86
N PHE A 132 -11.31 10.81 8.31
CA PHE A 132 -10.44 11.94 8.62
C PHE A 132 -9.62 12.33 7.40
N SER A 133 -9.57 13.64 7.11
CA SER A 133 -8.63 14.18 6.12
C SER A 133 -7.19 13.90 6.53
N LEU A 134 -6.28 13.74 5.56
CA LEU A 134 -4.87 13.44 5.82
C LEU A 134 -4.17 14.49 6.69
N ARG A 135 -4.62 15.75 6.61
CA ARG A 135 -4.02 16.89 7.32
C ARG A 135 -4.66 17.18 8.68
N GLN A 136 -5.71 16.45 9.05
CA GLN A 136 -6.44 16.70 10.29
C GLN A 136 -5.69 16.14 11.52
N PRO A 137 -5.53 16.92 12.61
CA PRO A 137 -4.95 16.42 13.86
C PRO A 137 -5.70 15.20 14.44
N GLU A 138 -7.01 15.14 14.26
CA GLU A 138 -7.89 14.06 14.73
C GLU A 138 -7.47 12.70 14.14
N ARG A 139 -7.01 12.69 12.89
CA ARG A 139 -6.45 11.50 12.26
C ARG A 139 -5.24 10.97 13.03
N GLN A 140 -4.36 11.88 13.45
CA GLN A 140 -3.13 11.53 14.15
C GLN A 140 -3.40 11.05 15.57
N VAL A 141 -4.31 11.72 16.28
CA VAL A 141 -4.78 11.28 17.60
C VAL A 141 -5.41 9.90 17.51
N TYR A 142 -6.23 9.64 16.48
CA TYR A 142 -6.83 8.33 16.29
C TYR A 142 -5.80 7.23 15.98
N LEU A 143 -4.80 7.52 15.13
CA LEU A 143 -3.73 6.56 14.88
C LEU A 143 -2.92 6.27 16.15
N HIS A 144 -2.60 7.30 16.92
CA HIS A 144 -1.91 7.15 18.22
C HIS A 144 -2.73 6.31 19.21
N SER A 145 -4.05 6.52 19.31
CA SER A 145 -4.88 5.73 20.23
C SER A 145 -4.87 4.24 19.90
N LEU A 146 -4.72 3.87 18.62
CA LEU A 146 -4.53 2.48 18.21
C LEU A 146 -3.10 2.00 18.45
N ALA A 147 -2.13 2.84 18.10
CA ALA A 147 -0.71 2.53 18.12
C ALA A 147 -0.13 2.38 19.54
N SER A 148 -0.78 2.96 20.55
CA SER A 148 -0.32 2.90 21.95
C SER A 148 -1.06 1.84 22.78
N ASP A 149 -2.19 1.32 22.31
CA ASP A 149 -3.03 0.38 23.05
C ASP A 149 -2.42 -1.05 23.02
N PRO A 150 -1.98 -1.60 24.18
CA PRO A 150 -1.38 -2.93 24.24
C PRO A 150 -2.32 -4.05 23.77
N GLN A 151 -3.64 -3.92 23.96
CA GLN A 151 -4.63 -4.91 23.55
C GLN A 151 -4.79 -4.92 22.02
N VAL A 152 -4.82 -3.74 21.39
CA VAL A 152 -4.81 -3.62 19.92
C VAL A 152 -3.57 -4.28 19.36
N LEU A 153 -2.39 -3.95 19.91
CA LEU A 153 -1.14 -4.49 19.38
C LEU A 153 -0.98 -5.99 19.64
N ALA A 154 -1.50 -6.52 20.75
CA ALA A 154 -1.49 -7.95 21.03
C ALA A 154 -2.41 -8.74 20.08
N SER A 155 -3.60 -8.19 19.79
CA SER A 155 -4.61 -8.88 18.96
C SER A 155 -4.42 -8.69 17.45
N GLN A 156 -3.79 -7.59 17.01
CA GLN A 156 -3.68 -7.21 15.60
C GLN A 156 -2.25 -7.25 15.06
N GLY A 157 -1.28 -7.63 15.88
CA GLY A 157 0.13 -7.72 15.49
C GLY A 157 0.34 -8.62 14.27
N VAL A 158 1.20 -8.20 13.34
CA VAL A 158 1.55 -9.03 12.18
C VAL A 158 2.57 -10.08 12.62
N ASN A 159 2.21 -11.37 12.55
CA ASN A 159 3.18 -12.44 12.73
C ASN A 159 4.07 -12.54 11.49
N ALA A 160 5.36 -12.85 11.69
CA ALA A 160 6.36 -12.94 10.61
C ALA A 160 6.04 -13.97 9.52
N ALA A 161 5.04 -14.84 9.71
CA ALA A 161 4.62 -15.91 8.82
C ALA A 161 3.76 -15.48 7.62
N THR A 162 3.38 -14.20 7.52
CA THR A 162 2.54 -13.68 6.43
C THR A 162 3.29 -12.79 5.43
N ARG A 163 4.62 -12.97 5.32
CA ARG A 163 5.46 -12.31 4.30
C ARG A 163 5.36 -13.01 2.95
#